data_AF-A0A2G9UQ09-F1
#
_entry.id   AF-A0A2G9UQ09-F1
#
_cell.length_a   1.000
_cell.length_b   1.000
_cell.length_c   1.000
_cell.angle_alpha   90.00
_cell.angle_beta   90.00
_cell.angle_gamma   90.00
#
_symmetry.space_group_name_H-M   'P 1'
#
loop_
_entity.id
_entity.type
_entity.pdbx_description
1 polymer ?
#
loop_
_entity_poly.entity_id
_entity_poly.type
_entity_poly.pdbx_seq_one_letter_code
_entity_poly.pdbx_strand_id
1 'polypeptide(L)'
;MLYPERKLDGNWGYRIAVNWMSRRTADADFILYVTAISTKRCDSVDTLAYAAHCQQEALLDRPVAGYVNLCPSALSTHRHDREILFSTVKHEILHALGFSVGLYAFFRDENGKPRTKR
;
A
#
# COMPACT_ATOMS: atom_id res chain seq x y z
N MET A 1 -2.73 -2.56 -14.69
CA MET A 1 -2.28 -3.96 -14.77
C MET A 1 -0.85 -4.02 -14.26
N LEU A 2 -0.59 -4.81 -13.22
CA LEU A 2 0.75 -5.04 -12.68
C LEU A 2 1.37 -6.20 -13.46
N TYR A 3 2.58 -6.01 -13.99
CA TYR A 3 3.28 -7.06 -14.73
C TYR A 3 4.44 -7.60 -13.90
N PRO A 4 4.59 -8.94 -13.81
CA PRO A 4 5.76 -9.53 -13.16
C PRO A 4 7.02 -9.12 -13.93
N GLU A 5 8.03 -8.66 -13.20
CA GLU A 5 9.33 -8.29 -13.74
C GLU A 5 10.42 -8.92 -12.88
N ARG A 6 11.42 -9.52 -13.52
CA ARG A 6 12.61 -10.01 -12.83
C ARG A 6 13.53 -8.81 -12.57
N LYS A 7 13.74 -8.48 -11.30
CA LYS A 7 14.72 -7.46 -10.89
C LYS A 7 16.13 -8.00 -11.09
N LEU A 8 17.10 -7.08 -11.21
CA LEU A 8 18.52 -7.40 -11.45
C LEU A 8 19.17 -8.23 -10.34
N ASP A 9 18.60 -8.21 -9.13
CA ASP A 9 19.01 -9.01 -7.98
C ASP A 9 18.45 -10.44 -7.98
N GLY A 10 17.77 -10.84 -9.07
CA GLY A 10 17.15 -12.16 -9.20
C GLY A 10 15.79 -12.29 -8.50
N ASN A 11 15.31 -11.26 -7.80
CA ASN A 11 13.99 -11.27 -7.19
C ASN A 11 12.89 -10.94 -8.20
N TRP A 12 11.71 -11.52 -7.99
CA TRP A 12 10.52 -11.11 -8.72
C TRP A 12 9.94 -9.83 -8.11
N GLY A 13 9.75 -8.82 -8.95
CA GLY A 13 9.04 -7.58 -8.66
C GLY A 13 7.84 -7.42 -9.60
N TYR A 14 7.08 -6.35 -9.41
CA TYR A 14 6.00 -5.98 -10.32
C TYR A 14 6.20 -4.55 -10.78
N ARG A 15 6.06 -4.32 -12.08
CA ARG A 15 5.98 -2.96 -12.64
C ARG A 15 4.53 -2.58 -12.86
N ILE A 16 4.23 -1.36 -12.46
CA ILE A 16 3.02 -0.70 -12.88
C ILE A 16 3.20 -0.36 -14.35
N ALA A 17 2.28 -0.80 -15.19
CA ALA A 17 2.29 -0.47 -16.60
C ALA A 17 2.39 1.06 -16.77
N VAL A 18 3.34 1.52 -17.59
CA VAL A 18 3.65 2.95 -17.80
C VAL A 18 2.44 3.79 -18.26
N ASN A 19 1.42 3.18 -18.85
CA ASN A 19 0.16 3.85 -19.17
C ASN A 19 -0.68 4.23 -17.93
N TRP A 20 -0.53 3.55 -16.80
CA TRP A 20 -1.15 3.91 -15.51
C TRP A 20 -0.31 4.92 -14.73
N MET A 21 1.01 4.94 -14.93
CA MET A 21 1.87 5.98 -14.34
C MET A 21 1.71 7.33 -15.05
N SER A 22 1.48 7.35 -16.37
CA SER A 22 1.31 8.59 -17.16
C SER A 22 -0.14 9.07 -17.25
N ARG A 23 -1.13 8.17 -17.16
CA ARG A 23 -2.52 8.58 -16.93
C ARG A 23 -2.68 8.87 -15.45
N ARG A 24 -2.62 10.15 -15.09
CA ARG A 24 -3.44 10.62 -13.96
C ARG A 24 -4.84 10.07 -14.23
N THR A 25 -5.29 9.16 -13.39
CA THR A 25 -6.71 8.84 -13.30
C THR A 25 -7.37 10.16 -12.93
N ALA A 26 -7.95 10.85 -13.92
CA ALA A 26 -8.42 12.22 -13.77
C ALA A 26 -9.43 12.36 -12.61
N ASP A 27 -10.07 11.25 -12.24
CA ASP A 27 -11.05 11.13 -11.16
C ASP A 27 -10.61 10.17 -10.05
N ALA A 28 -9.33 10.19 -9.62
CA ALA A 28 -8.94 9.48 -8.41
C ALA A 28 -7.97 10.27 -7.52
N ASP A 29 -8.23 10.21 -6.22
CA ASP A 29 -7.43 10.82 -5.18
C ASP A 29 -6.26 9.95 -4.71
N PHE A 30 -6.38 8.63 -4.88
CA PHE A 30 -5.41 7.65 -4.41
C PHE A 30 -5.44 6.40 -5.29
N ILE A 31 -4.27 5.89 -5.64
CA ILE A 31 -4.13 4.62 -6.38
C ILE A 31 -3.59 3.55 -5.44
N LEU A 32 -4.39 2.51 -5.19
CA LEU A 32 -3.96 1.34 -4.41
C LEU A 32 -3.62 0.16 -5.34
N TYR A 33 -2.37 -0.27 -5.31
CA TYR A 33 -1.91 -1.47 -6.00
C TYR A 33 -2.11 -2.69 -5.11
N VAL A 34 -2.98 -3.61 -5.53
CA VAL A 34 -3.28 -4.84 -4.77
C VAL A 34 -2.56 -6.02 -5.41
N THR A 35 -1.91 -6.83 -4.59
CA THR A 35 -1.23 -8.06 -5.00
C THR A 35 -1.49 -9.20 -4.02
N ALA A 36 -1.29 -10.45 -4.46
CA ALA A 36 -1.37 -11.63 -3.63
C ALA A 36 -0.22 -12.59 -3.94
N ILE A 37 0.99 -12.24 -3.48
CA ILE A 37 2.23 -12.96 -3.83
C ILE A 37 2.93 -13.37 -2.54
N SER A 38 3.49 -14.58 -2.55
CA SER A 38 4.38 -15.03 -1.49
C SER A 38 5.72 -14.30 -1.59
N THR A 39 6.07 -13.55 -0.55
CA THR A 39 7.34 -12.83 -0.42
C THR A 39 7.98 -13.18 0.91
N LYS A 40 9.24 -12.79 1.14
CA LYS A 40 9.92 -13.01 2.44
C LYS A 40 9.16 -12.46 3.64
N ARG A 41 8.32 -11.43 3.45
CA ARG A 41 7.47 -10.89 4.53
C ARG A 41 6.34 -11.86 4.90
N CYS A 42 5.87 -12.66 3.94
CA CYS A 42 4.87 -13.70 4.16
C CYS A 42 5.44 -14.97 4.80
N ASP A 43 6.76 -15.09 4.94
CA ASP A 43 7.39 -16.20 5.66
C ASP A 43 7.25 -16.03 7.18
N SER A 44 6.94 -14.81 7.65
CA SER A 44 6.58 -14.56 9.04
C SER A 44 5.19 -15.14 9.33
N VAL A 45 5.12 -15.98 10.36
CA VAL A 45 3.92 -16.75 10.73
C VAL A 45 2.70 -15.86 11.00
N ASP A 46 2.94 -14.64 11.47
CA ASP A 46 1.89 -13.69 11.86
C ASP A 46 1.53 -12.66 10.76
N THR A 47 2.20 -12.70 9.60
CA THR A 47 1.98 -11.71 8.54
C THR A 47 0.93 -12.19 7.55
N LEU A 48 -0.29 -11.64 7.68
CA LEU A 48 -1.39 -11.94 6.76
C LEU A 48 -1.43 -11.02 5.54
N ALA A 49 -1.00 -9.78 5.72
CA ALA A 49 -0.86 -8.78 4.68
C ALA A 49 0.16 -7.72 5.11
N TYR A 50 0.64 -6.94 4.15
CA TYR A 50 1.42 -5.74 4.44
C TYR A 50 1.17 -4.67 3.38
N ALA A 51 1.24 -3.41 3.79
CA ALA A 51 1.06 -2.28 2.90
C ALA A 51 1.95 -1.09 3.24
N ALA A 52 2.13 -0.21 2.27
CA ALA A 52 2.79 1.07 2.46
C ALA A 52 2.38 2.06 1.37
N HIS A 53 2.56 3.36 1.64
CA HIS A 53 2.59 4.37 0.61
C HIS A 53 3.82 4.19 -0.28
N CYS A 54 3.71 4.56 -1.56
CA CYS A 54 4.83 4.58 -2.50
C CYS A 54 5.04 5.94 -3.17
N GLN A 55 4.05 6.83 -3.09
CA GLN A 55 4.16 8.18 -3.64
C GLN A 55 3.35 9.18 -2.79
N GLN A 56 3.95 10.35 -2.54
CA GLN A 56 3.30 11.53 -1.99
C GLN A 56 3.24 12.62 -3.07
N GLU A 57 2.21 13.46 -3.04
CA GLU A 57 2.21 14.67 -3.86
C GLU A 57 3.17 15.74 -3.31
N ALA A 58 3.68 16.59 -4.20
CA ALA A 58 4.75 17.52 -3.88
C ALA A 58 4.35 18.71 -3.00
N LEU A 59 3.07 19.09 -2.97
CA LEU A 59 2.62 20.32 -2.29
C LEU A 59 2.20 20.07 -0.84
N LEU A 60 1.33 19.08 -0.62
CA LEU A 60 0.75 18.81 0.69
C LEU A 60 1.32 17.54 1.34
N ASP A 61 2.27 16.86 0.70
CA ASP A 61 2.85 15.60 1.20
C ASP A 61 1.79 14.50 1.43
N ARG A 62 0.61 14.61 0.79
CA ARG A 62 -0.46 13.63 0.89
C ARG A 62 -0.06 12.36 0.12
N PRO A 63 -0.16 11.16 0.71
CA PRO A 63 -0.04 9.92 -0.05
C PRO A 63 -1.04 9.88 -1.21
N VAL A 64 -0.55 9.68 -2.44
CA VAL A 64 -1.36 9.60 -3.67
C VAL A 64 -1.30 8.22 -4.32
N ALA A 65 -0.34 7.40 -3.91
CA ALA A 65 -0.31 5.99 -4.28
C ALA A 65 0.29 5.15 -3.17
N GLY A 66 -0.19 3.91 -3.06
CA GLY A 66 0.33 2.91 -2.16
C GLY A 66 0.07 1.51 -2.69
N TYR A 67 0.58 0.51 -1.99
CA TYR A 67 0.38 -0.89 -2.33
C TYR A 67 -0.04 -1.68 -1.10
N VAL A 68 -0.76 -2.78 -1.34
CA VAL A 68 -1.05 -3.83 -0.37
C VAL A 68 -0.75 -5.18 -1.00
N ASN A 69 -0.06 -6.04 -0.28
CA ASN A 69 0.13 -7.44 -0.65
C ASN A 69 -0.54 -8.33 0.39
N LEU A 70 -1.42 -9.22 -0.08
CA LEU A 70 -2.03 -10.26 0.71
C LEU A 70 -1.16 -11.52 0.64
N CYS A 71 -0.79 -12.08 1.78
CA CYS A 71 -0.01 -13.32 1.79
C CYS A 71 -0.91 -14.49 1.36
N PRO A 72 -0.58 -15.23 0.27
CA PRO A 72 -1.48 -16.26 -0.26
C PRO A 72 -1.87 -17.34 0.75
N SER A 73 -0.96 -17.69 1.67
CA SER A 73 -1.19 -18.63 2.76
C SER A 73 -2.25 -18.17 3.77
N ALA A 74 -2.49 -16.87 3.88
CA ALA A 74 -3.47 -16.27 4.79
C ALA A 74 -4.88 -16.16 4.18
N LEU A 75 -5.03 -16.44 2.87
CA LEU A 75 -6.33 -16.37 2.19
C LEU A 75 -7.15 -17.63 2.53
N SER A 76 -8.03 -17.50 3.51
CA SER A 76 -8.94 -18.57 3.94
C SER A 76 -10.39 -18.26 3.60
N THR A 77 -11.16 -19.29 3.23
CA THR A 77 -12.61 -19.18 2.98
C THR A 77 -13.45 -19.30 4.26
N HIS A 78 -12.86 -19.75 5.37
CA HIS A 78 -13.52 -19.90 6.65
C HIS A 78 -13.98 -18.54 7.20
N ARG A 79 -15.15 -18.51 7.83
CA ARG A 79 -15.77 -17.25 8.24
C ARG A 79 -14.93 -16.46 9.26
N HIS A 80 -14.39 -17.15 10.26
CA HIS A 80 -13.57 -16.52 11.30
C HIS A 80 -12.30 -15.89 10.73
N ASP A 81 -11.54 -16.66 9.95
CA ASP A 81 -10.33 -16.19 9.28
C ASP A 81 -10.60 -15.02 8.34
N ARG A 82 -11.79 -15.01 7.70
CA ARG A 82 -12.21 -13.92 6.82
C ARG A 82 -12.44 -12.61 7.58
N GLU A 83 -13.05 -12.66 8.76
CA GLU A 83 -13.24 -11.48 9.60
C GLU A 83 -11.89 -10.88 10.04
N ILE A 84 -10.95 -11.76 10.43
CA ILE A 84 -9.58 -11.37 10.76
C ILE A 84 -8.89 -10.74 9.55
N LEU A 85 -8.91 -11.43 8.40
CA LEU A 85 -8.31 -10.94 7.16
C LEU A 85 -8.87 -9.59 6.75
N PHE A 86 -10.19 -9.38 6.81
CA PHE A 86 -10.78 -8.08 6.48
C PHE A 86 -10.32 -6.98 7.44
N SER A 87 -10.20 -7.28 8.73
CA SER A 87 -9.67 -6.34 9.72
C SER A 87 -8.22 -5.97 9.40
N THR A 88 -7.38 -6.96 9.12
CA THR A 88 -5.98 -6.76 8.74
C THR A 88 -5.85 -5.97 7.44
N VAL A 89 -6.62 -6.28 6.40
CA VAL A 89 -6.57 -5.53 5.13
C VAL A 89 -6.96 -4.07 5.32
N LYS A 90 -7.96 -3.77 6.17
CA LYS A 90 -8.30 -2.38 6.52
C LYS A 90 -7.13 -1.69 7.22
N HIS A 91 -6.50 -2.36 8.18
CA HIS A 91 -5.33 -1.85 8.89
C HIS A 91 -4.18 -1.51 7.93
N GLU A 92 -3.87 -2.43 7.01
CA GLU A 92 -2.83 -2.24 6.02
C GLU A 92 -3.17 -1.10 5.04
N ILE A 93 -4.42 -0.99 4.58
CA ILE A 93 -4.83 0.12 3.73
C ILE A 93 -4.67 1.46 4.45
N LEU A 94 -4.93 1.54 5.76
CA LEU A 94 -4.69 2.77 6.54
C LEU A 94 -3.21 3.17 6.54
N HIS A 95 -2.29 2.19 6.64
CA HIS A 95 -0.86 2.48 6.48
C HIS A 95 -0.54 3.05 5.09
N ALA A 96 -1.13 2.51 4.02
CA ALA A 96 -0.95 3.04 2.68
C ALA A 96 -1.50 4.47 2.51
N LEU A 97 -2.58 4.80 3.22
CA LEU A 97 -3.23 6.12 3.21
C LEU A 97 -2.52 7.18 4.06
N GLY A 98 -1.59 6.79 4.92
CA GLY A 98 -0.77 7.73 5.68
C GLY A 98 -0.70 7.49 7.18
N PHE A 99 -1.43 6.50 7.72
CA PHE A 99 -1.39 6.15 9.14
C PHE A 99 -0.13 5.34 9.49
N SER A 100 1.04 5.90 9.22
CA SER A 100 2.34 5.30 9.50
C SER A 100 3.20 6.27 10.28
N VAL A 101 3.99 5.76 11.22
CA VAL A 101 4.84 6.59 12.11
C VAL A 101 5.71 7.57 11.33
N GLY A 102 6.31 7.12 10.21
CA GLY A 102 7.14 7.97 9.36
C GLY A 102 6.37 9.08 8.61
N LEU A 103 5.04 9.05 8.62
CA LEU A 103 4.19 10.01 7.93
C LEU A 103 3.46 11.00 8.84
N TYR A 104 3.43 10.76 10.15
CA TYR A 104 2.72 11.64 11.10
C TYR A 104 3.26 13.08 11.09
N ALA A 105 4.56 13.25 10.81
CA ALA A 105 5.18 14.58 10.70
C ALA A 105 4.66 15.42 9.51
N PHE A 106 3.98 14.79 8.55
CA PHE A 106 3.42 15.44 7.36
C PHE A 106 1.92 15.73 7.47
N PHE A 107 1.29 15.40 8.60
CA PHE A 107 -0.14 15.65 8.78
C PHE A 107 -0.43 17.15 8.77
N ARG A 108 -1.54 17.51 8.13
CA ARG A 108 -1.98 18.90 7.95
C ARG A 108 -3.38 19.10 8.54
N ASP A 109 -3.72 20.34 8.84
CA ASP A 109 -5.08 20.71 9.22
C ASP A 109 -5.99 20.89 7.99
N GLU A 110 -7.25 21.26 8.22
CA GLU A 110 -8.26 21.49 7.19
C GLU A 110 -7.89 22.63 6.22
N ASN A 111 -6.97 23.52 6.63
CA ASN A 111 -6.45 24.62 5.81
C ASN A 111 -5.13 24.25 5.11
N GLY A 112 -4.68 22.99 5.22
CA GLY A 112 -3.42 22.52 4.63
C GLY A 112 -2.16 22.91 5.41
N LYS A 113 -2.27 23.44 6.63
CA LYS A 113 -1.11 23.85 7.45
C LYS A 113 -0.53 22.64 8.21
N PRO A 114 0.81 22.48 8.27
CA PRO A 114 1.44 21.39 9.03
C PRO A 114 1.03 21.38 10.51
N ARG A 115 0.73 20.19 11.05
CA ARG A 115 0.38 19.98 12.47
C ARG A 115 1.60 19.88 13.38
N THR A 116 2.77 19.52 12.83
CA THR A 116 4.03 19.36 13.56
C THR A 116 5.16 20.16 12.90
N LYS A 117 6.20 20.49 13.67
CA LYS A 117 7.47 20.98 13.10
C LYS A 117 8.21 19.82 12.44
N ARG A 118 8.92 20.10 11.36
CA ARG A 118 9.73 19.14 10.59
C ARG A 118 11.19 19.27 10.99
#